data_AF-A0AAQ0H2D4-F1
#
_entry.id   AF-A0AAQ0H2D4-F1
#
_cell.length_a   1.000
_cell.length_b   1.000
_cell.length_c   1.000
_cell.angle_alpha   90.00
_cell.angle_beta   90.00
_cell.angle_gamma   90.00
#
_symmetry.space_group_name_H-M   'P 1'
#
loop_
_entity.id
_entity.type
_entity.pdbx_description
1 polymer ?
#
loop_
_entity_poly.entity_id
_entity_poly.type
_entity_poly.pdbx_seq_one_letter_code
_entity_poly.pdbx_strand_id
1 'polypeptide(L)'
;MIAEADGTIRSNSYPLKYPTAGHQPPSTPWTIDLTDEAGRFWFAAFDLDAKTPEQQAAADAELGVLIRVLRDVGVPHVACKSSPGERGGYHVWLPLAGVEKSAMSQLAHAAKAVLRGSLDHGLLCNDTTGAVRPPLSPHARGGASTLMGGADDVDVLRTPSVTTEDVLRITAALRALRPAIDPADEQPTGRVDALHRVHRPLPAWGAAHMATIAGGGDPSRTGYLCLLAAAVSGWTLADVEHAAKTAPGMEHYRTRNRPTGGREARKTAEAHSRLERQWAKAQHRAVLYRYAPEERAHRDLTELRGIVAGVEALLQAFTTSPGRWTRTEADIHDSTVLTYLAWLSLRSGSRDIAAALRSVAIATGIPSSTVDRSLRRLHTAGWITRRREADGPHAAVWRLSDRFSTVTEHVGPLHDVTARPPAEIFDVRVALLDALEDRLEAGRHDVFTRAGLGPTARRAYEALTTSDDTDQHVSDRAGLPTGRTRAALARLRRHGLAVLTHTGWRRRRHDLRRHVARLLGVDGTLDRRTQQYTHEREQWAWWHADTAHRAGRTSKPRRAATPQPVMFRMEDDRGTADSWPAYPRTSDGRGDHQEAMRYVRQGALQALRDVELAA
;
A
#
# COMPACT_ATOMS: atom_id res chain seq x y z
N MET A 1 -36.76 2.30 23.87
CA MET A 1 -36.15 3.46 23.17
C MET A 1 -35.63 4.41 24.22
N ILE A 2 -34.37 4.82 24.16
CA ILE A 2 -33.85 5.88 25.05
C ILE A 2 -33.43 7.02 24.12
N ALA A 3 -34.12 8.15 24.23
CA ALA A 3 -33.72 9.39 23.56
C ALA A 3 -32.63 10.07 24.40
N GLU A 4 -31.56 10.52 23.74
CA GLU A 4 -30.58 11.42 24.36
C GLU A 4 -31.21 12.81 24.55
N ALA A 5 -30.63 13.60 25.47
CA ALA A 5 -31.23 14.84 25.98
C ALA A 5 -31.41 15.97 24.93
N ASP A 6 -30.83 15.84 23.74
CA ASP A 6 -30.98 16.79 22.62
C ASP A 6 -32.05 16.37 21.59
N GLY A 7 -32.76 15.26 21.84
CA GLY A 7 -33.79 14.73 20.94
C GLY A 7 -33.25 14.09 19.66
N THR A 8 -31.92 14.01 19.49
CA THR A 8 -31.28 13.47 18.29
C THR A 8 -30.96 12.00 18.47
N ILE A 9 -31.57 11.14 17.64
CA ILE A 9 -31.26 9.70 17.61
C ILE A 9 -29.94 9.52 16.85
N ARG A 10 -28.82 9.45 17.58
CA ARG A 10 -27.49 9.14 17.03
C ARG A 10 -27.03 7.76 17.42
N SER A 11 -27.59 6.74 16.77
CA SER A 11 -27.02 5.39 16.64
C SER A 11 -27.96 4.54 15.77
N ASN A 12 -27.45 3.81 14.78
CA ASN A 12 -28.16 2.68 14.16
C ASN A 12 -28.22 1.52 15.17
N SER A 13 -28.81 1.73 16.36
CA SER A 13 -29.01 0.67 17.34
C SER A 13 -30.37 0.04 17.12
N TYR A 14 -30.37 -1.14 16.51
CA TYR A 14 -31.57 -1.97 16.43
C TYR A 14 -31.74 -2.67 17.79
N PRO A 15 -32.85 -2.45 18.50
CA PRO A 15 -33.01 -2.91 19.87
C PRO A 15 -33.19 -4.44 19.98
N LEU A 16 -33.44 -5.12 18.86
CA LEU A 16 -33.78 -6.55 18.82
C LEU A 16 -33.00 -7.25 17.70
N LYS A 17 -32.33 -8.35 18.06
CA LYS A 17 -31.65 -9.29 17.16
C LYS A 17 -32.35 -10.64 17.23
N TYR A 18 -32.50 -11.31 16.09
CA TYR A 18 -33.14 -12.61 16.01
C TYR A 18 -32.23 -13.63 15.32
N PRO A 19 -32.16 -14.88 15.82
CA PRO A 19 -31.45 -15.96 15.14
C PRO A 19 -32.15 -16.33 13.83
N THR A 20 -31.41 -17.00 12.96
CA THR A 20 -31.79 -17.33 11.57
C THR A 20 -32.97 -18.32 11.45
N ALA A 21 -33.35 -19.02 12.53
CA ALA A 21 -34.43 -20.00 12.53
C ALA A 21 -35.54 -19.69 13.56
N GLY A 22 -36.80 -19.93 13.19
CA GLY A 22 -37.91 -20.15 14.13
C GLY A 22 -38.73 -18.94 14.61
N HIS A 23 -38.68 -17.77 13.95
CA HIS A 23 -39.36 -16.56 14.46
C HIS A 23 -40.37 -15.93 13.48
N GLN A 24 -41.52 -15.48 14.02
CA GLN A 24 -42.43 -14.57 13.33
C GLN A 24 -41.81 -13.17 13.24
N PRO A 25 -41.80 -12.51 12.06
CA PRO A 25 -41.19 -11.19 11.90
C PRO A 25 -41.84 -10.13 12.80
N PRO A 26 -41.06 -9.34 13.55
CA PRO A 26 -41.59 -8.21 14.33
C PRO A 26 -42.15 -7.09 13.44
N SER A 27 -43.16 -6.38 13.94
CA SER A 27 -43.69 -5.15 13.31
C SER A 27 -42.80 -3.92 13.51
N THR A 28 -41.71 -4.04 14.28
CA THR A 28 -40.72 -2.99 14.58
C THR A 28 -39.40 -3.24 13.86
N PRO A 29 -38.56 -2.21 13.57
CA PRO A 29 -37.25 -2.41 12.93
C PRO A 29 -36.36 -3.45 13.63
N TRP A 30 -35.80 -4.39 12.86
CA TRP A 30 -35.04 -5.54 13.37
C TRP A 30 -33.94 -5.97 12.39
N THR A 31 -33.00 -6.79 12.86
CA THR A 31 -31.90 -7.37 12.07
C THR A 31 -31.76 -8.86 12.35
N ILE A 32 -31.24 -9.60 11.37
CA ILE A 32 -30.78 -10.99 11.55
C ILE A 32 -29.27 -11.06 11.52
N ASP A 33 -28.72 -12.03 12.25
CA ASP A 33 -27.31 -12.38 12.14
C ASP A 33 -27.10 -13.29 10.91
N LEU A 34 -26.03 -13.07 10.14
CA LEU A 34 -25.73 -13.89 8.95
C LEU A 34 -25.13 -15.26 9.30
N THR A 35 -24.63 -15.40 10.53
CA THR A 35 -23.94 -16.59 11.04
C THR A 35 -24.68 -17.25 12.18
N ASP A 36 -24.51 -18.57 12.33
CA ASP A 36 -24.90 -19.28 13.55
C ASP A 36 -23.85 -19.16 14.67
N GLU A 37 -24.13 -19.78 15.82
CA GLU A 37 -23.22 -19.80 16.98
C GLU A 37 -21.90 -20.53 16.70
N ALA A 38 -21.84 -21.37 15.67
CA ALA A 38 -20.64 -22.06 15.22
C ALA A 38 -19.83 -21.24 14.19
N GLY A 39 -20.30 -20.05 13.81
CA GLY A 39 -19.64 -19.16 12.85
C GLY A 39 -19.87 -19.54 11.38
N ARG A 40 -20.83 -20.41 11.08
CA ARG A 40 -21.21 -20.76 9.70
C ARG A 40 -22.20 -19.76 9.14
N PHE A 41 -21.98 -19.36 7.90
CA PHE A 41 -22.85 -18.41 7.20
C PHE A 41 -24.06 -19.12 6.60
N TRP A 42 -25.25 -18.65 6.98
CA TRP A 42 -26.54 -19.10 6.45
C TRP A 42 -27.13 -18.13 5.42
N PHE A 43 -26.58 -16.91 5.36
CA PHE A 43 -26.95 -15.92 4.36
C PHE A 43 -25.71 -15.18 3.86
N ALA A 44 -25.68 -14.87 2.57
CA ALA A 44 -24.80 -13.84 2.02
C ALA A 44 -25.63 -12.59 1.74
N ALA A 45 -25.21 -11.44 2.24
CA ALA A 45 -25.82 -10.15 1.97
C ALA A 45 -24.81 -9.19 1.35
N PHE A 46 -25.02 -8.81 0.09
CA PHE A 46 -24.24 -7.78 -0.60
C PHE A 46 -24.92 -6.43 -0.39
N ASP A 47 -24.24 -5.52 0.30
CA ASP A 47 -24.73 -4.16 0.54
C ASP A 47 -24.05 -3.18 -0.43
N LEU A 48 -24.82 -2.70 -1.42
CA LEU A 48 -24.38 -1.75 -2.43
C LEU A 48 -24.84 -0.34 -2.02
N ASP A 49 -23.91 0.43 -1.49
CA ASP A 49 -24.10 1.76 -0.91
C ASP A 49 -24.23 2.83 -2.00
N ALA A 50 -25.31 3.64 -1.96
CA ALA A 50 -25.54 4.75 -2.88
C ALA A 50 -26.02 6.01 -2.14
N LYS A 51 -25.10 6.96 -1.90
CA LYS A 51 -25.36 8.19 -1.11
C LYS A 51 -25.34 9.47 -1.95
N THR A 52 -24.81 9.42 -3.18
CA THR A 52 -24.71 10.53 -4.13
C THR A 52 -25.20 10.11 -5.52
N PRO A 53 -25.59 11.04 -6.42
CA PRO A 53 -26.03 10.69 -7.78
C PRO A 53 -25.02 9.87 -8.59
N GLU A 54 -23.73 10.20 -8.48
CA GLU A 54 -22.65 9.46 -9.14
C GLU A 54 -22.48 8.06 -8.56
N GLN A 55 -22.65 7.90 -7.24
CA GLN A 55 -22.66 6.59 -6.58
C GLN A 55 -23.91 5.77 -6.93
N GLN A 56 -25.05 6.42 -7.17
CA GLN A 56 -26.27 5.73 -7.59
C GLN A 56 -26.08 5.09 -8.97
N ALA A 57 -25.56 5.84 -9.95
CA ALA A 57 -25.28 5.29 -11.28
C ALA A 57 -24.26 4.13 -11.25
N ALA A 58 -23.25 4.23 -10.38
CA ALA A 58 -22.29 3.16 -10.16
C ALA A 58 -22.94 1.92 -9.50
N ALA A 59 -23.76 2.12 -8.47
CA ALA A 59 -24.48 1.04 -7.78
C ALA A 59 -25.48 0.34 -8.71
N ASP A 60 -26.19 1.07 -9.57
CA ASP A 60 -27.12 0.51 -10.55
C ASP A 60 -26.39 -0.39 -11.57
N ALA A 61 -25.23 0.05 -12.07
CA ALA A 61 -24.40 -0.73 -12.98
C ALA A 61 -23.80 -1.97 -12.30
N GLU A 62 -23.27 -1.81 -11.08
CA GLU A 62 -22.67 -2.90 -10.30
C GLU A 62 -23.71 -3.94 -9.86
N LEU A 63 -24.93 -3.51 -9.51
CA LEU A 63 -26.06 -4.41 -9.28
C LEU A 63 -26.35 -5.27 -10.52
N GLY A 64 -26.41 -4.66 -11.71
CA GLY A 64 -26.63 -5.37 -12.96
C GLY A 64 -25.54 -6.40 -13.29
N VAL A 65 -24.30 -6.16 -12.86
CA VAL A 65 -23.19 -7.14 -12.97
C VAL A 65 -23.40 -8.29 -12.00
N LEU A 66 -23.70 -7.99 -10.72
CA LEU A 66 -23.91 -9.01 -9.70
C LEU A 66 -25.08 -9.94 -10.03
N ILE A 67 -26.24 -9.40 -10.39
CA ILE A 67 -27.44 -10.19 -10.73
C ILE A 67 -27.19 -11.12 -11.92
N ARG A 68 -26.42 -10.66 -12.91
CA ARG A 68 -26.04 -11.49 -14.07
C ARG A 68 -25.19 -12.68 -13.64
N VAL A 69 -24.16 -12.45 -12.83
CA VAL A 69 -23.32 -13.54 -12.30
C VAL A 69 -24.15 -14.56 -11.53
N LEU A 70 -25.02 -14.09 -10.64
CA LEU A 70 -25.85 -14.97 -9.82
C LEU A 70 -26.79 -15.81 -10.69
N ARG A 71 -27.37 -15.20 -11.73
CA ARG A 71 -28.23 -15.90 -12.69
C ARG A 71 -27.45 -16.91 -13.55
N ASP A 72 -26.26 -16.55 -14.02
CA ASP A 72 -25.41 -17.42 -14.86
C ASP A 72 -24.91 -18.65 -14.10
N VAL A 73 -24.63 -18.50 -12.80
CA VAL A 73 -24.26 -19.63 -11.92
C VAL A 73 -25.51 -20.44 -11.51
N GLY A 74 -26.71 -19.88 -11.69
CA GLY A 74 -27.98 -20.52 -11.39
C GLY A 74 -28.34 -20.51 -9.91
N VAL A 75 -27.86 -19.52 -9.13
CA VAL A 75 -28.13 -19.46 -7.69
C VAL A 75 -29.36 -18.61 -7.36
N PRO A 76 -30.22 -19.09 -6.45
CA PRO A 76 -31.35 -18.30 -5.96
C PRO A 76 -30.88 -17.06 -5.22
N HIS A 77 -31.52 -15.92 -5.48
CA HIS A 77 -31.20 -14.66 -4.83
C HIS A 77 -32.39 -13.70 -4.79
N VAL A 78 -32.38 -12.78 -3.84
CA VAL A 78 -33.39 -11.71 -3.70
C VAL A 78 -32.70 -10.35 -3.69
N ALA A 79 -33.11 -9.46 -4.58
CA ALA A 79 -32.62 -8.09 -4.65
C ALA A 79 -33.66 -7.10 -4.09
N CYS A 80 -33.24 -6.24 -3.17
CA CYS A 80 -34.07 -5.25 -2.51
C CYS A 80 -33.45 -3.85 -2.64
N LYS A 81 -34.30 -2.83 -2.77
CA LYS A 81 -33.88 -1.45 -2.53
C LYS A 81 -33.92 -1.17 -1.03
N SER A 82 -32.83 -0.66 -0.47
CA SER A 82 -32.65 -0.56 0.99
C SER A 82 -33.42 0.60 1.65
N SER A 83 -33.90 1.58 0.89
CA SER A 83 -34.68 2.72 1.43
C SER A 83 -35.83 3.12 0.49
N PRO A 84 -36.98 3.55 1.03
CA PRO A 84 -38.07 4.13 0.23
C PRO A 84 -37.69 5.56 -0.17
N GLY A 85 -37.38 5.73 -1.46
CA GLY A 85 -37.02 7.00 -2.08
C GLY A 85 -36.46 6.79 -3.48
N GLU A 86 -36.36 7.84 -4.29
CA GLU A 86 -35.73 7.77 -5.62
C GLU A 86 -34.26 7.36 -5.51
N ARG A 87 -33.59 7.66 -4.39
CA ARG A 87 -32.19 7.37 -4.10
C ARG A 87 -32.07 6.38 -2.94
N GLY A 88 -31.22 5.38 -3.09
CA GLY A 88 -31.01 4.35 -2.07
C GLY A 88 -30.15 3.21 -2.57
N GLY A 89 -29.41 2.58 -1.65
CA GLY A 89 -28.58 1.42 -1.94
C GLY A 89 -29.39 0.16 -2.22
N TYR A 90 -28.69 -0.91 -2.57
CA TYR A 90 -29.27 -2.23 -2.86
C TYR A 90 -28.74 -3.28 -1.92
N HIS A 91 -29.62 -4.16 -1.44
CA HIS A 91 -29.22 -5.39 -0.75
C HIS A 91 -29.54 -6.58 -1.65
N VAL A 92 -28.55 -7.43 -1.91
CA VAL A 92 -28.74 -8.71 -2.61
C VAL A 92 -28.47 -9.85 -1.64
N TRP A 93 -29.43 -10.75 -1.50
CA TRP A 93 -29.46 -11.84 -0.53
C TRP A 93 -29.38 -13.20 -1.19
N LEU A 94 -28.58 -14.11 -0.64
CA LEU A 94 -28.52 -15.52 -1.05
C LEU A 94 -28.76 -16.45 0.17
N PRO A 95 -29.54 -17.53 0.01
CA PRO A 95 -29.77 -18.52 1.06
C PRO A 95 -28.68 -19.60 1.07
N LEU A 96 -27.75 -19.54 2.02
CA LEU A 96 -26.60 -20.44 2.09
C LEU A 96 -26.92 -21.70 2.91
N ALA A 97 -26.34 -22.83 2.51
CA ALA A 97 -26.39 -24.11 3.23
C ALA A 97 -25.20 -24.26 4.20
N GLY A 98 -25.01 -23.29 5.11
CA GLY A 98 -24.00 -23.36 6.17
C GLY A 98 -22.54 -23.30 5.66
N VAL A 99 -22.15 -22.17 5.07
CA VAL A 99 -20.85 -21.98 4.41
C VAL A 99 -19.78 -21.47 5.39
N GLU A 100 -18.56 -21.97 5.24
CA GLU A 100 -17.41 -21.60 6.06
C GLU A 100 -16.90 -20.18 5.77
N LYS A 101 -16.35 -19.53 6.80
CA LYS A 101 -15.77 -18.17 6.70
C LYS A 101 -14.71 -18.03 5.61
N SER A 102 -13.91 -19.06 5.38
CA SER A 102 -12.84 -19.02 4.37
C SER A 102 -13.39 -18.86 2.95
N ALA A 103 -14.47 -19.57 2.61
CA ALA A 103 -15.14 -19.45 1.31
C ALA A 103 -15.87 -18.10 1.18
N MET A 104 -16.55 -17.65 2.25
CA MET A 104 -17.19 -16.34 2.28
C MET A 104 -16.19 -15.18 2.15
N SER A 105 -15.02 -15.31 2.77
CA SER A 105 -13.93 -14.34 2.63
C SER A 105 -13.46 -14.28 1.18
N GLN A 106 -13.26 -15.41 0.50
CA GLN A 106 -12.87 -15.43 -0.90
C GLN A 106 -13.91 -14.75 -1.81
N LEU A 107 -15.19 -15.03 -1.57
CA LEU A 107 -16.31 -14.37 -2.26
C LEU A 107 -16.29 -12.86 -2.04
N ALA A 108 -16.13 -12.41 -0.79
CA ALA A 108 -16.11 -11.00 -0.42
C ALA A 108 -14.99 -10.24 -1.15
N HIS A 109 -13.79 -10.80 -1.19
CA HIS A 109 -12.64 -10.19 -1.88
C HIS A 109 -12.85 -10.14 -3.40
N ALA A 110 -13.37 -11.22 -4.00
CA ALA A 110 -13.67 -11.26 -5.43
C ALA A 110 -14.75 -10.24 -5.81
N ALA A 111 -15.83 -10.18 -5.02
CA ALA A 111 -16.91 -9.21 -5.21
C ALA A 111 -16.42 -7.78 -5.05
N LYS A 112 -15.60 -7.47 -4.03
CA LYS A 112 -15.03 -6.12 -3.84
C LYS A 112 -14.13 -5.71 -5.00
N ALA A 113 -13.44 -6.66 -5.63
CA ALA A 113 -12.58 -6.39 -6.78
C ALA A 113 -13.36 -5.99 -8.05
N VAL A 114 -14.62 -6.40 -8.18
CA VAL A 114 -15.50 -6.11 -9.32
C VAL A 114 -16.44 -4.94 -9.02
N LEU A 115 -17.07 -4.94 -7.84
CA LEU A 115 -18.11 -4.00 -7.39
C LEU A 115 -17.50 -2.90 -6.51
N ARG A 116 -16.49 -2.20 -7.03
CA ARG A 116 -15.62 -1.33 -6.22
C ARG A 116 -16.31 -0.06 -5.72
N GLY A 117 -17.24 0.46 -6.51
CA GLY A 117 -17.87 1.76 -6.34
C GLY A 117 -18.92 1.78 -5.23
N SER A 118 -19.64 0.67 -5.03
CA SER A 118 -20.79 0.61 -4.13
C SER A 118 -20.71 -0.49 -3.05
N LEU A 119 -19.98 -1.59 -3.24
CA LEU A 119 -20.03 -2.70 -2.26
C LEU A 119 -19.34 -2.40 -0.93
N ASP A 120 -20.08 -2.51 0.16
CA ASP A 120 -19.55 -2.74 1.51
C ASP A 120 -19.39 -4.25 1.78
N HIS A 121 -18.18 -4.74 1.55
CA HIS A 121 -17.83 -6.15 1.76
C HIS A 121 -17.67 -6.54 3.24
N GLY A 122 -17.73 -5.60 4.19
CA GLY A 122 -17.52 -5.87 5.62
C GLY A 122 -18.52 -6.87 6.20
N LEU A 123 -19.76 -6.86 5.69
CA LEU A 123 -20.82 -7.80 6.08
C LEU A 123 -20.50 -9.25 5.70
N LEU A 124 -19.86 -9.46 4.55
CA LEU A 124 -19.49 -10.79 4.04
C LEU A 124 -18.28 -11.40 4.77
N CYS A 125 -17.55 -10.60 5.55
CA CYS A 125 -16.36 -11.03 6.30
C CYS A 125 -16.59 -11.14 7.81
N ASN A 126 -17.76 -10.72 8.32
CA ASN A 126 -18.06 -10.67 9.75
C ASN A 126 -18.66 -12.00 10.23
N ASP A 127 -17.84 -12.80 10.91
CA ASP A 127 -18.19 -14.14 11.42
C ASP A 127 -18.77 -14.13 12.84
N THR A 128 -18.89 -12.95 13.46
CA THR A 128 -19.25 -12.83 14.88
C THR A 128 -20.71 -12.42 15.08
N THR A 129 -21.26 -11.57 14.19
CA THR A 129 -22.69 -11.19 14.24
C THR A 129 -23.25 -10.72 12.90
N GLY A 130 -22.48 -10.02 12.05
CA GLY A 130 -22.92 -9.60 10.70
C GLY A 130 -24.38 -9.12 10.60
N ALA A 131 -24.85 -8.25 11.50
CA ALA A 131 -26.29 -7.96 11.60
C ALA A 131 -26.80 -7.15 10.40
N VAL A 132 -27.68 -7.74 9.59
CA VAL A 132 -28.28 -7.08 8.41
C VAL A 132 -29.80 -7.10 8.52
N ARG A 133 -30.42 -6.03 8.01
CA ARG A 133 -31.87 -5.91 7.96
C ARG A 133 -32.44 -6.77 6.80
N PRO A 134 -33.30 -7.78 7.08
CA PRO A 134 -33.84 -8.67 6.04
C PRO A 134 -34.79 -7.95 5.08
N PRO A 135 -35.07 -8.54 3.91
CA PRO A 135 -36.06 -8.02 2.96
C PRO A 135 -37.40 -7.67 3.61
N LEU A 136 -38.06 -6.62 3.11
CA LEU A 136 -39.37 -6.11 3.53
C LEU A 136 -39.48 -5.59 4.97
N SER A 137 -38.41 -5.63 5.77
CA SER A 137 -38.51 -5.23 7.17
C SER A 137 -38.49 -3.70 7.38
N PRO A 138 -39.15 -3.20 8.45
CA PRO A 138 -39.29 -1.77 8.69
C PRO A 138 -37.97 -1.03 8.94
N HIS A 139 -37.84 0.19 8.41
CA HIS A 139 -36.70 1.08 8.60
C HIS A 139 -36.92 2.02 9.81
N ALA A 140 -35.88 2.30 10.61
CA ALA A 140 -35.97 3.17 11.80
C ALA A 140 -36.40 4.63 11.48
N ARG A 141 -36.08 5.11 10.28
CA ARG A 141 -36.49 6.41 9.71
C ARG A 141 -37.83 6.40 8.95
N GLY A 142 -38.60 5.30 9.01
CA GLY A 142 -39.87 5.13 8.30
C GLY A 142 -39.74 4.41 6.94
N GLY A 143 -40.79 3.68 6.56
CA GLY A 143 -40.88 2.85 5.36
C GLY A 143 -40.20 1.47 5.47
N ALA A 144 -40.17 0.69 4.38
CA ALA A 144 -39.59 -0.65 4.32
C ALA A 144 -38.73 -0.83 3.06
N SER A 145 -37.84 -1.83 3.04
CA SER A 145 -37.16 -2.20 1.80
C SER A 145 -38.17 -2.74 0.78
N THR A 146 -38.02 -2.38 -0.48
CA THR A 146 -38.91 -2.82 -1.56
C THR A 146 -38.20 -3.84 -2.42
N LEU A 147 -38.88 -4.94 -2.75
CA LEU A 147 -38.37 -5.93 -3.70
C LEU A 147 -38.21 -5.29 -5.07
N MET A 148 -37.16 -5.69 -5.78
CA MET A 148 -36.98 -5.30 -7.18
C MET A 148 -37.85 -6.18 -8.08
N GLY A 149 -38.32 -5.64 -9.21
CA GLY A 149 -39.13 -6.40 -10.16
C GLY A 149 -38.42 -7.67 -10.64
N GLY A 150 -39.09 -8.83 -10.53
CA GLY A 150 -38.53 -10.15 -10.82
C GLY A 150 -37.94 -10.88 -9.60
N ALA A 151 -37.95 -10.26 -8.40
CA ALA A 151 -37.66 -10.90 -7.13
C ALA A 151 -38.97 -11.25 -6.39
N ASP A 152 -39.89 -11.93 -7.09
CA ASP A 152 -41.28 -12.10 -6.67
C ASP A 152 -41.47 -13.13 -5.53
N ASP A 153 -40.40 -13.82 -5.14
CA ASP A 153 -40.45 -14.88 -4.13
C ASP A 153 -39.35 -14.71 -3.07
N VAL A 154 -39.72 -14.08 -1.95
CA VAL A 154 -38.85 -14.00 -0.76
C VAL A 154 -38.74 -15.35 -0.06
N ASP A 155 -39.67 -16.28 -0.30
CA ASP A 155 -39.65 -17.59 0.33
C ASP A 155 -38.47 -18.43 -0.15
N VAL A 156 -37.84 -18.06 -1.27
CA VAL A 156 -36.55 -18.63 -1.68
C VAL A 156 -35.47 -18.49 -0.60
N LEU A 157 -35.53 -17.45 0.24
CA LEU A 157 -34.59 -17.27 1.34
C LEU A 157 -34.84 -18.22 2.53
N ARG A 158 -35.99 -18.89 2.58
CA ARG A 158 -36.33 -19.85 3.64
C ARG A 158 -35.70 -21.21 3.43
N THR A 159 -35.26 -21.51 2.21
CA THR A 159 -34.66 -22.80 1.86
C THR A 159 -33.16 -22.63 1.64
N PRO A 160 -32.29 -23.05 2.60
CA PRO A 160 -30.85 -22.93 2.47
C PRO A 160 -30.34 -23.89 1.39
N SER A 161 -30.11 -23.37 0.17
CA SER A 161 -29.81 -24.19 -1.00
C SER A 161 -28.46 -23.89 -1.65
N VAL A 162 -27.88 -22.72 -1.42
CA VAL A 162 -26.59 -22.31 -2.00
C VAL A 162 -25.44 -22.93 -1.20
N THR A 163 -24.72 -23.85 -1.83
CA THR A 163 -23.63 -24.60 -1.19
C THR A 163 -22.30 -23.84 -1.24
N THR A 164 -21.29 -24.36 -0.53
CA THR A 164 -19.91 -23.85 -0.65
C THR A 164 -19.38 -23.93 -2.09
N GLU A 165 -19.75 -24.96 -2.85
CA GLU A 165 -19.35 -25.10 -4.25
C GLU A 165 -19.98 -24.01 -5.13
N ASP A 166 -21.24 -23.69 -4.91
CA ASP A 166 -21.90 -22.56 -5.58
C ASP A 166 -21.20 -21.24 -5.28
N VAL A 167 -20.84 -21.00 -4.01
CA VAL A 167 -20.08 -19.81 -3.57
C VAL A 167 -18.73 -19.72 -4.29
N LEU A 168 -18.03 -20.84 -4.45
CA LEU A 168 -16.77 -20.89 -5.20
C LEU A 168 -16.98 -20.65 -6.71
N ARG A 169 -18.07 -21.13 -7.30
CA ARG A 169 -18.44 -20.84 -8.70
C ARG A 169 -18.75 -19.36 -8.92
N ILE A 170 -19.51 -18.73 -8.01
CA ILE A 170 -19.75 -17.26 -8.03
C ILE A 170 -18.41 -16.52 -7.90
N THR A 171 -17.54 -16.95 -7.00
CA THR A 171 -16.21 -16.37 -6.80
C THR A 171 -15.38 -16.44 -8.08
N ALA A 172 -15.38 -17.58 -8.77
CA ALA A 172 -14.69 -17.76 -10.05
C ALA A 172 -15.28 -16.86 -11.15
N ALA A 173 -16.60 -16.78 -11.27
CA ALA A 173 -17.27 -15.91 -12.24
C ALA A 173 -16.96 -14.42 -12.01
N LEU A 174 -16.98 -13.95 -10.76
CA LEU A 174 -16.58 -12.59 -10.41
C LEU A 174 -15.10 -12.34 -10.74
N ARG A 175 -14.22 -13.31 -10.47
CA ARG A 175 -12.80 -13.22 -10.85
C ARG A 175 -12.63 -13.10 -12.38
N ALA A 176 -13.43 -13.81 -13.16
CA ALA A 176 -13.41 -13.74 -14.62
C ALA A 176 -13.95 -12.41 -15.18
N LEU A 177 -14.91 -11.77 -14.50
CA LEU A 177 -15.47 -10.47 -14.87
C LEU A 177 -14.62 -9.27 -14.46
N ARG A 178 -13.51 -9.50 -13.77
CA ARG A 178 -12.53 -8.45 -13.50
C ARG A 178 -12.15 -7.80 -14.84
N PRO A 179 -12.28 -6.48 -15.00
CA PRO A 179 -12.03 -5.84 -16.30
C PRO A 179 -10.64 -6.17 -16.81
N ALA A 180 -10.61 -6.98 -17.88
CA ALA A 180 -9.47 -7.34 -18.70
C ALA A 180 -9.21 -6.23 -19.74
N ILE A 181 -8.84 -5.04 -19.26
CA ILE A 181 -8.03 -4.14 -20.06
C ILE A 181 -6.72 -4.03 -19.32
N ASP A 182 -5.75 -4.87 -19.73
CA ASP A 182 -4.37 -4.70 -19.33
C ASP A 182 -3.85 -3.41 -20.01
N PRO A 183 -3.35 -2.42 -19.25
CA PRO A 183 -2.55 -1.31 -19.74
C PRO A 183 -1.43 -1.72 -20.68
N ALA A 184 -0.96 -2.98 -20.59
CA ALA A 184 0.00 -3.53 -21.52
C ALA A 184 -0.55 -3.74 -22.94
N ASP A 185 -1.87 -3.91 -23.05
CA ASP A 185 -2.59 -4.10 -24.32
C ASP A 185 -3.13 -2.76 -24.86
N GLU A 186 -3.09 -1.68 -24.06
CA GLU A 186 -3.37 -0.31 -24.51
C GLU A 186 -2.20 0.22 -25.36
N GLN A 187 -2.45 0.47 -26.64
CA GLN A 187 -1.46 1.12 -27.50
C GLN A 187 -1.47 2.65 -27.30
N PRO A 188 -0.32 3.33 -27.48
CA PRO A 188 -0.24 4.78 -27.55
C PRO A 188 -1.26 5.38 -28.53
N THR A 189 -2.08 6.30 -28.05
CA THR A 189 -3.01 7.05 -28.91
C THR A 189 -2.28 8.23 -29.57
N GLY A 190 -1.30 7.97 -30.44
CA GLY A 190 -0.58 9.04 -31.13
C GLY A 190 0.80 8.63 -31.64
N ARG A 191 1.53 9.59 -32.21
CA ARG A 191 2.91 9.37 -32.68
C ARG A 191 3.84 9.16 -31.48
N VAL A 192 4.73 8.18 -31.62
CA VAL A 192 5.75 7.84 -30.63
C VAL A 192 7.10 8.40 -31.10
N ASP A 193 7.84 9.04 -30.21
CA ASP A 193 9.20 9.51 -30.46
C ASP A 193 10.19 8.34 -30.37
N ALA A 194 10.66 7.86 -31.53
CA ALA A 194 11.61 6.75 -31.62
C ALA A 194 13.00 7.06 -31.03
N LEU A 195 13.33 8.33 -30.83
CA LEU A 195 14.60 8.77 -30.22
C LEU A 195 14.50 8.87 -28.69
N HIS A 196 13.29 8.90 -28.13
CA HIS A 196 13.11 8.91 -26.68
C HIS A 196 13.68 7.61 -26.07
N ARG A 197 14.45 7.77 -25.00
CA ARG A 197 14.99 6.66 -24.22
C ARG A 197 14.59 6.86 -22.77
N VAL A 198 13.94 5.83 -22.23
CA VAL A 198 13.58 5.80 -20.82
C VAL A 198 14.86 5.74 -19.99
N HIS A 199 14.98 6.63 -19.02
CA HIS A 199 16.19 6.75 -18.20
C HIS A 199 16.38 5.55 -17.24
N ARG A 200 15.33 4.74 -17.06
CA ARG A 200 15.28 3.52 -16.26
C ARG A 200 14.50 2.45 -17.04
N PRO A 201 14.75 1.15 -16.81
CA PRO A 201 14.01 0.09 -17.47
C PRO A 201 12.50 0.15 -17.15
N LEU A 202 11.69 -0.07 -18.18
CA LEU A 202 10.23 -0.24 -18.11
C LEU A 202 9.80 -1.42 -19.01
N PRO A 203 8.62 -2.00 -18.76
CA PRO A 203 7.93 -2.82 -19.75
C PRO A 203 7.79 -2.09 -21.08
N ALA A 204 7.79 -2.85 -22.18
CA ALA A 204 7.71 -2.30 -23.53
C ALA A 204 6.52 -1.35 -23.73
N TRP A 205 5.34 -1.70 -23.20
CA TRP A 205 4.14 -0.85 -23.24
C TRP A 205 4.32 0.48 -22.49
N GLY A 206 4.96 0.45 -21.31
CA GLY A 206 5.27 1.63 -20.52
C GLY A 206 6.27 2.55 -21.21
N ALA A 207 7.29 1.97 -21.85
CA ALA A 207 8.26 2.72 -22.65
C ALA A 207 7.59 3.37 -23.87
N ALA A 208 6.67 2.68 -24.54
CA ALA A 208 5.91 3.22 -25.66
C ALA A 208 5.02 4.41 -25.24
N HIS A 209 4.33 4.30 -24.10
CA HIS A 209 3.56 5.42 -23.56
C HIS A 209 4.46 6.59 -23.15
N MET A 210 5.61 6.35 -22.52
CA MET A 210 6.54 7.44 -22.17
C MET A 210 7.07 8.20 -23.38
N ALA A 211 7.24 7.51 -24.51
CA ALA A 211 7.67 8.12 -25.76
C ALA A 211 6.51 8.76 -26.57
N THR A 212 5.25 8.72 -26.10
CA THR A 212 4.11 9.26 -26.85
C THR A 212 4.14 10.78 -26.90
N ILE A 213 4.26 11.36 -28.09
CA ILE A 213 4.40 12.82 -28.30
C ILE A 213 3.17 13.54 -27.77
N ALA A 214 3.39 14.55 -26.92
CA ALA A 214 2.37 15.35 -26.24
C ALA A 214 1.34 14.55 -25.40
N GLY A 215 1.62 13.28 -25.12
CA GLY A 215 0.68 12.36 -24.45
C GLY A 215 -0.46 11.86 -25.35
N GLY A 216 -0.41 12.08 -26.66
CA GLY A 216 -1.39 11.52 -27.59
C GLY A 216 -2.79 12.15 -27.51
N GLY A 217 -3.81 11.35 -27.85
CA GLY A 217 -5.22 11.75 -27.89
C GLY A 217 -5.87 11.91 -26.52
N ASP A 218 -5.36 11.21 -25.50
CA ASP A 218 -5.69 11.44 -24.09
C ASP A 218 -4.42 11.54 -23.24
N PRO A 219 -3.83 12.74 -23.13
CA PRO A 219 -2.62 12.97 -22.35
C PRO A 219 -2.78 12.63 -20.87
N SER A 220 -4.00 12.73 -20.32
CA SER A 220 -4.25 12.42 -18.92
C SER A 220 -4.17 10.92 -18.64
N ARG A 221 -4.77 10.12 -19.53
CA ARG A 221 -4.70 8.66 -19.51
C ARG A 221 -3.29 8.16 -19.80
N THR A 222 -2.66 8.64 -20.86
CA THR A 222 -1.28 8.25 -21.22
C THR A 222 -0.30 8.59 -20.09
N GLY A 223 -0.40 9.78 -19.50
CA GLY A 223 0.42 10.15 -18.34
C GLY A 223 0.19 9.22 -17.15
N TYR A 224 -1.04 8.78 -16.89
CA TYR A 224 -1.32 7.81 -15.82
C TYR A 224 -0.73 6.42 -16.11
N LEU A 225 -0.81 5.94 -17.36
CA LEU A 225 -0.22 4.65 -17.78
C LEU A 225 1.31 4.66 -17.63
N CYS A 226 1.99 5.78 -17.92
CA CYS A 226 3.42 5.95 -17.64
C CYS A 226 3.75 5.80 -16.15
N LEU A 227 2.96 6.42 -15.26
CA LEU A 227 3.13 6.27 -13.81
C LEU A 227 2.89 4.85 -13.35
N LEU A 228 1.90 4.18 -13.92
CA LEU A 228 1.58 2.80 -13.58
C LEU A 228 2.70 1.85 -13.99
N ALA A 229 3.26 2.00 -15.20
CA ALA A 229 4.40 1.22 -15.65
C ALA A 229 5.61 1.41 -14.72
N ALA A 230 5.90 2.67 -14.36
CA ALA A 230 6.98 3.01 -13.43
C ALA A 230 6.75 2.37 -12.04
N ALA A 231 5.53 2.39 -11.53
CA ALA A 231 5.18 1.77 -10.26
C ALA A 231 5.33 0.24 -10.31
N VAL A 232 4.91 -0.41 -11.39
CA VAL A 232 5.10 -1.86 -11.60
C VAL A 232 6.59 -2.22 -11.64
N SER A 233 7.41 -1.36 -12.27
CA SER A 233 8.88 -1.48 -12.35
C SER A 233 9.64 -1.10 -11.08
N GLY A 234 8.94 -0.76 -9.98
CA GLY A 234 9.57 -0.44 -8.71
C GLY A 234 10.33 0.88 -8.70
N TRP A 235 9.98 1.82 -9.58
CA TRP A 235 10.56 3.16 -9.56
C TRP A 235 10.19 3.91 -8.29
N THR A 236 11.04 4.84 -7.88
CA THR A 236 10.75 5.76 -6.78
C THR A 236 10.04 7.02 -7.28
N LEU A 237 9.47 7.81 -6.37
CA LEU A 237 8.93 9.13 -6.70
C LEU A 237 9.98 10.02 -7.39
N ALA A 238 11.23 9.95 -6.97
CA ALA A 238 12.32 10.73 -7.56
C ALA A 238 12.62 10.31 -9.03
N ASP A 239 12.55 9.02 -9.35
CA ASP A 239 12.73 8.54 -10.73
C ASP A 239 11.56 9.03 -11.62
N VAL A 240 10.35 9.03 -11.08
CA VAL A 240 9.14 9.52 -11.77
C VAL A 240 9.19 11.04 -11.98
N GLU A 241 9.62 11.79 -10.98
CA GLU A 241 9.85 13.24 -11.09
C GLU A 241 10.89 13.58 -12.15
N HIS A 242 11.94 12.76 -12.25
CA HIS A 242 12.95 12.90 -13.30
C HIS A 242 12.34 12.65 -14.69
N ALA A 243 11.59 11.56 -14.87
CA ALA A 243 10.91 11.28 -16.15
C ALA A 243 9.89 12.36 -16.52
N ALA A 244 9.12 12.88 -15.55
CA ALA A 244 8.10 13.88 -15.81
C ALA A 244 8.64 15.17 -16.46
N LYS A 245 9.93 15.48 -16.26
CA LYS A 245 10.60 16.66 -16.83
C LYS A 245 10.76 16.56 -18.35
N THR A 246 11.06 15.37 -18.87
CA THR A 246 11.52 15.20 -20.26
C THR A 246 10.70 14.21 -21.08
N ALA A 247 9.94 13.31 -20.44
CA ALA A 247 9.17 12.29 -21.14
C ALA A 247 7.99 12.92 -21.92
N PRO A 248 7.89 12.69 -23.23
CA PRO A 248 6.79 13.18 -24.05
C PRO A 248 5.41 12.72 -23.56
N GLY A 249 5.29 11.47 -23.12
CA GLY A 249 4.04 10.88 -22.63
C GLY A 249 3.54 11.46 -21.31
N MET A 250 4.42 12.15 -20.57
CA MET A 250 4.11 12.77 -19.28
C MET A 250 3.75 14.26 -19.41
N GLU A 251 3.51 14.75 -20.62
CA GLU A 251 3.12 16.13 -20.92
C GLU A 251 1.92 16.60 -20.08
N HIS A 252 0.96 15.72 -19.77
CA HIS A 252 -0.15 16.06 -18.88
C HIS A 252 0.27 16.53 -17.50
N TYR A 253 1.44 16.16 -16.97
CA TYR A 253 1.88 16.66 -15.66
C TYR A 253 2.52 18.04 -15.74
N ARG A 254 3.09 18.39 -16.90
CA ARG A 254 3.71 19.70 -17.17
C ARG A 254 2.72 20.76 -17.62
N THR A 255 1.66 20.38 -18.34
CA THR A 255 0.73 21.33 -18.95
C THR A 255 -0.75 21.06 -18.64
N ARG A 256 -1.60 22.09 -18.75
CA ARG A 256 -3.07 22.03 -18.64
C ARG A 256 -3.74 22.67 -19.85
N ASN A 257 -4.97 22.27 -20.17
CA ASN A 257 -5.73 22.86 -21.27
C ASN A 257 -6.23 24.26 -20.86
N ARG A 258 -6.12 25.22 -21.78
CA ARG A 258 -6.75 26.53 -21.63
C ARG A 258 -8.23 26.47 -22.00
N PRO A 259 -9.10 27.25 -21.34
CA PRO A 259 -10.51 27.38 -21.72
C PRO A 259 -10.71 27.89 -23.17
N THR A 260 -9.75 28.67 -23.67
CA THR A 260 -9.77 29.27 -25.02
C THR A 260 -9.09 28.39 -26.09
N GLY A 261 -8.75 27.14 -25.76
CA GLY A 261 -7.97 26.25 -26.62
C GLY A 261 -6.45 26.38 -26.41
N GLY A 262 -5.73 25.28 -26.66
CA GLY A 262 -4.28 25.17 -26.44
C GLY A 262 -3.90 24.67 -25.05
N ARG A 263 -2.59 24.50 -24.81
CA ARG A 263 -2.02 24.02 -23.55
C ARG A 263 -1.13 25.08 -22.92
N GLU A 264 -1.20 25.23 -21.61
CA GLU A 264 -0.34 26.12 -20.83
C GLU A 264 0.43 25.37 -19.75
N ALA A 265 1.64 25.87 -19.44
CA ALA A 265 2.47 25.31 -18.38
C ALA A 265 1.78 25.45 -17.02
N ARG A 266 1.87 24.38 -16.21
CA ARG A 266 1.42 24.43 -14.82
C ARG A 266 2.48 25.07 -13.92
N LYS A 267 2.04 25.68 -12.84
CA LYS A 267 2.95 26.11 -11.76
C LYS A 267 3.63 24.90 -11.12
N THR A 268 4.89 25.04 -10.74
CA THR A 268 5.73 23.95 -10.23
C THR A 268 5.14 23.21 -9.03
N ALA A 269 4.60 23.95 -8.05
CA ALA A 269 3.94 23.36 -6.88
C ALA A 269 2.66 22.57 -7.23
N GLU A 270 1.91 23.04 -8.24
CA GLU A 270 0.70 22.36 -8.72
C GLU A 270 1.06 21.07 -9.48
N ALA A 271 2.08 21.13 -10.34
CA ALA A 271 2.60 19.97 -11.06
C ALA A 271 3.10 18.88 -10.10
N HIS A 272 3.90 19.26 -9.09
CA HIS A 272 4.40 18.35 -8.06
C HIS A 272 3.26 17.70 -7.26
N SER A 273 2.34 18.51 -6.72
CA SER A 273 1.20 18.00 -5.93
C SER A 273 0.27 17.09 -6.72
N ARG A 274 0.13 17.31 -8.04
CA ARG A 274 -0.67 16.43 -8.91
C ARG A 274 0.07 15.15 -9.24
N LEU A 275 1.38 15.24 -9.53
CA LEU A 275 2.23 14.08 -9.78
C LEU A 275 2.26 13.17 -8.56
N GLU A 276 2.47 13.72 -7.36
CA GLU A 276 2.48 12.98 -6.10
C GLU A 276 1.15 12.25 -5.84
N ARG A 277 0.01 12.95 -6.02
CA ARG A 277 -1.33 12.34 -5.86
C ARG A 277 -1.59 11.22 -6.88
N GLN A 278 -1.21 11.43 -8.15
CA GLN A 278 -1.41 10.41 -9.19
C GLN A 278 -0.42 9.26 -9.05
N TRP A 279 0.79 9.53 -8.55
CA TRP A 279 1.79 8.52 -8.21
C TRP A 279 1.32 7.64 -7.05
N ALA A 280 0.73 8.21 -6.00
CA ALA A 280 0.13 7.44 -4.92
C ALA A 280 -0.99 6.50 -5.44
N LYS A 281 -1.84 7.00 -6.34
CA LYS A 281 -2.87 6.18 -7.02
C LYS A 281 -2.26 5.08 -7.88
N ALA A 282 -1.23 5.39 -8.66
CA ALA A 282 -0.53 4.42 -9.50
C ALA A 282 0.17 3.35 -8.66
N GLN A 283 0.81 3.72 -7.54
CA GLN A 283 1.40 2.76 -6.60
C GLN A 283 0.35 1.82 -6.00
N HIS A 284 -0.77 2.37 -5.53
CA HIS A 284 -1.87 1.56 -5.00
C HIS A 284 -2.44 0.63 -6.08
N ARG A 285 -2.57 1.11 -7.32
CA ARG A 285 -3.05 0.32 -8.45
C ARG A 285 -2.03 -0.74 -8.90
N ALA A 286 -0.73 -0.45 -8.84
CA ALA A 286 0.34 -1.38 -9.22
C ALA A 286 0.38 -2.62 -8.32
N VAL A 287 0.01 -2.47 -7.03
CA VAL A 287 -0.22 -3.61 -6.13
C VAL A 287 -1.23 -4.56 -6.76
N LEU A 288 -2.35 -4.04 -7.29
CA LEU A 288 -3.41 -4.84 -7.93
C LEU A 288 -3.04 -5.42 -9.30
N TYR A 289 -2.20 -4.73 -10.10
CA TYR A 289 -1.75 -5.19 -11.42
C TYR A 289 -0.85 -6.42 -11.36
N ARG A 290 -0.17 -6.62 -10.23
CA ARG A 290 0.68 -7.80 -10.03
C ARG A 290 -0.13 -9.08 -9.77
N TYR A 291 -1.46 -8.99 -9.69
CA TYR A 291 -2.38 -10.09 -9.36
C TYR A 291 -3.50 -10.29 -10.40
N ALA A 292 -3.36 -9.86 -11.65
CA ALA A 292 -4.29 -10.29 -12.71
C ALA A 292 -3.92 -11.71 -13.16
N PRO A 293 -4.80 -12.72 -13.01
CA PRO A 293 -4.62 -13.99 -13.68
C PRO A 293 -5.09 -13.81 -15.13
N GLU A 294 -4.18 -13.81 -16.07
CA GLU A 294 -4.53 -14.13 -17.46
C GLU A 294 -3.64 -15.26 -17.94
N GLU A 295 -4.29 -16.25 -18.56
CA GLU A 295 -3.73 -17.37 -19.28
C GLU A 295 -2.70 -16.88 -20.31
N ARG A 296 -1.44 -16.80 -19.90
CA ARG A 296 -0.33 -16.43 -20.77
C ARG A 296 0.87 -17.29 -20.39
N ALA A 297 1.59 -17.75 -21.42
CA ALA A 297 2.72 -18.68 -21.38
C ALA A 297 3.54 -18.55 -20.08
N HIS A 298 3.70 -19.69 -19.39
CA HIS A 298 4.46 -19.91 -18.15
C HIS A 298 5.42 -18.74 -17.84
N ARG A 299 4.93 -17.71 -17.12
CA ARG A 299 5.82 -16.65 -16.63
C ARG A 299 6.85 -17.35 -15.76
N ASP A 300 8.13 -17.08 -16.00
CA ASP A 300 9.19 -17.58 -15.15
C ASP A 300 9.06 -16.95 -13.76
N LEU A 301 8.39 -17.65 -12.85
CA LEU A 301 8.21 -17.25 -11.45
C LEU A 301 9.40 -17.65 -10.60
N THR A 302 10.49 -18.17 -11.16
CA THR A 302 11.66 -18.67 -10.41
C THR A 302 12.27 -17.57 -9.54
N GLU A 303 12.33 -16.34 -10.05
CA GLU A 303 12.84 -15.21 -9.26
C GLU A 303 11.94 -14.95 -8.05
N LEU A 304 10.63 -14.85 -8.28
CA LEU A 304 9.63 -14.61 -7.23
C LEU A 304 9.58 -15.74 -6.21
N ARG A 305 9.63 -17.01 -6.65
CA ARG A 305 9.71 -18.20 -5.80
C ARG A 305 10.90 -18.11 -4.87
N GLY A 306 12.08 -17.78 -5.40
CA GLY A 306 13.27 -17.63 -4.55
C GLY A 306 13.21 -16.43 -3.60
N ILE A 307 12.54 -15.33 -3.97
CA ILE A 307 12.31 -14.21 -3.05
C ILE A 307 11.38 -14.63 -1.91
N VAL A 308 10.26 -15.26 -2.23
CA VAL A 308 9.29 -15.74 -1.23
C VAL A 308 9.95 -16.75 -0.28
N ALA A 309 10.62 -17.77 -0.82
CA ALA A 309 11.34 -18.76 -0.02
C ALA A 309 12.44 -18.12 0.86
N GLY A 310 13.22 -17.19 0.30
CA GLY A 310 14.26 -16.47 1.04
C GLY A 310 13.70 -15.62 2.19
N VAL A 311 12.52 -15.01 2.02
CA VAL A 311 11.87 -14.23 3.08
C VAL A 311 11.20 -15.11 4.13
N GLU A 312 10.51 -16.17 3.74
CA GLU A 312 9.97 -17.16 4.70
C GLU A 312 11.09 -17.68 5.60
N ALA A 313 12.22 -18.06 4.99
CA ALA A 313 13.35 -18.60 5.73
C ALA A 313 14.12 -17.55 6.54
N LEU A 314 14.18 -16.29 6.11
CA LEU A 314 14.65 -15.18 6.94
C LEU A 314 13.78 -15.02 8.20
N LEU A 315 12.45 -15.00 8.05
CA LEU A 315 11.53 -14.87 9.17
C LEU A 315 11.62 -16.08 10.10
N GLN A 316 11.78 -17.28 9.55
CA GLN A 316 12.02 -18.50 10.32
C GLN A 316 13.37 -18.46 11.06
N ALA A 317 14.42 -17.89 10.46
CA ALA A 317 15.71 -17.74 11.12
C ALA A 317 15.63 -16.81 12.35
N PHE A 318 14.71 -15.84 12.36
CA PHE A 318 14.48 -14.98 13.53
C PHE A 318 13.88 -15.74 14.71
N THR A 319 13.10 -16.79 14.47
CA THR A 319 12.41 -17.57 15.50
C THR A 319 13.21 -18.80 15.92
N THR A 320 13.92 -19.47 15.01
CA THR A 320 14.71 -20.68 15.31
C THR A 320 16.06 -20.38 15.94
N SER A 321 16.67 -19.23 15.62
CA SER A 321 17.95 -18.79 16.17
C SER A 321 17.84 -17.45 16.91
N PRO A 322 16.96 -17.34 17.92
CA PRO A 322 16.62 -16.06 18.56
C PRO A 322 17.86 -15.38 19.17
N GLY A 323 18.77 -16.17 19.76
CA GLY A 323 20.01 -15.68 20.36
C GLY A 323 20.94 -14.94 19.40
N ARG A 324 20.82 -15.14 18.08
CA ARG A 324 21.59 -14.36 17.10
C ARG A 324 21.00 -12.97 16.86
N TRP A 325 19.69 -12.87 16.85
CA TRP A 325 18.96 -11.69 16.37
C TRP A 325 18.47 -10.79 17.51
N THR A 326 18.55 -11.24 18.75
CA THR A 326 17.96 -10.50 19.88
C THR A 326 18.84 -10.41 21.13
N ARG A 327 20.08 -10.93 21.10
CA ARG A 327 20.97 -10.93 22.27
C ARG A 327 21.38 -9.53 22.67
N THR A 328 21.78 -8.70 21.72
CA THR A 328 22.17 -7.30 21.92
C THR A 328 21.23 -6.35 21.18
N GLU A 329 21.30 -5.07 21.51
CA GLU A 329 20.58 -4.03 20.76
C GLU A 329 21.00 -3.97 19.29
N ALA A 330 22.28 -4.20 19.01
CA ALA A 330 22.80 -4.25 17.64
C ALA A 330 22.12 -5.36 16.82
N ASP A 331 21.90 -6.52 17.44
CA ASP A 331 21.24 -7.66 16.80
C ASP A 331 19.77 -7.33 16.48
N ILE A 332 19.07 -6.62 17.37
CA ILE A 332 17.68 -6.19 17.15
C ILE A 332 17.61 -5.22 15.97
N HIS A 333 18.53 -4.26 15.88
CA HIS A 333 18.63 -3.33 14.75
C HIS A 333 18.93 -4.08 13.44
N ASP A 334 19.81 -5.09 13.48
CA ASP A 334 20.16 -5.92 12.32
C ASP A 334 18.93 -6.68 11.80
N SER A 335 18.15 -7.31 12.69
CA SER A 335 16.91 -7.99 12.30
C SER A 335 15.86 -7.02 11.73
N THR A 336 15.81 -5.78 12.23
CA THR A 336 14.89 -4.75 11.75
C THR A 336 15.27 -4.26 10.35
N VAL A 337 16.56 -4.05 10.11
CA VAL A 337 17.07 -3.67 8.78
C VAL A 337 16.83 -4.80 7.78
N LEU A 338 17.07 -6.06 8.16
CA LEU A 338 16.75 -7.22 7.32
C LEU A 338 15.24 -7.32 7.02
N THR A 339 14.38 -7.06 8.00
CA THR A 339 12.92 -7.00 7.81
C THR A 339 12.54 -5.99 6.72
N TYR A 340 13.13 -4.79 6.76
CA TYR A 340 12.90 -3.76 5.75
C TYR A 340 13.43 -4.14 4.36
N LEU A 341 14.62 -4.76 4.28
CA LEU A 341 15.17 -5.25 3.02
C LEU A 341 14.32 -6.39 2.42
N ALA A 342 13.83 -7.32 3.24
CA ALA A 342 12.89 -8.35 2.82
C ALA A 342 11.58 -7.77 2.29
N TRP A 343 11.03 -6.77 2.99
CA TRP A 343 9.85 -6.05 2.53
C TRP A 343 10.08 -5.37 1.17
N LEU A 344 11.22 -4.68 0.99
CA LEU A 344 11.57 -4.08 -0.29
C LEU A 344 11.71 -5.13 -1.41
N SER A 345 12.31 -6.29 -1.12
CA SER A 345 12.50 -7.35 -2.11
C SER A 345 11.16 -7.98 -2.51
N LEU A 346 10.30 -8.32 -1.55
CA LEU A 346 8.94 -8.83 -1.84
C LEU A 346 8.07 -7.80 -2.54
N ARG A 347 8.14 -6.52 -2.15
CA ARG A 347 7.31 -5.46 -2.72
C ARG A 347 7.75 -5.15 -4.15
N SER A 348 9.06 -5.03 -4.39
CA SER A 348 9.61 -4.78 -5.73
C SER A 348 9.55 -6.01 -6.63
N GLY A 349 9.62 -7.22 -6.07
CA GLY A 349 9.75 -8.47 -6.82
C GLY A 349 11.16 -8.69 -7.38
N SER A 350 12.14 -7.93 -6.89
CA SER A 350 13.54 -8.00 -7.30
C SER A 350 14.40 -8.54 -6.15
N ARG A 351 15.40 -9.37 -6.47
CA ARG A 351 16.44 -9.78 -5.50
C ARG A 351 17.47 -8.67 -5.24
N ASP A 352 17.61 -7.74 -6.18
CA ASP A 352 18.52 -6.59 -6.10
C ASP A 352 17.72 -5.32 -5.80
N ILE A 353 17.86 -4.82 -4.58
CA ILE A 353 17.09 -3.68 -4.08
C ILE A 353 17.97 -2.48 -3.76
N ALA A 354 17.58 -1.32 -4.29
CA ALA A 354 18.21 -0.05 -3.93
C ALA A 354 17.70 0.40 -2.56
N ALA A 355 18.58 0.52 -1.57
CA ALA A 355 18.20 0.91 -0.21
C ALA A 355 19.02 2.11 0.27
N ALA A 356 18.43 3.30 0.18
CA ALA A 356 19.06 4.53 0.69
C ALA A 356 19.06 4.53 2.23
N LEU A 357 20.20 4.80 2.86
CA LEU A 357 20.36 4.83 4.33
C LEU A 357 19.26 5.62 5.03
N ARG A 358 18.97 6.83 4.55
CA ARG A 358 17.95 7.71 5.13
C ARG A 358 16.51 7.19 4.91
N SER A 359 16.24 6.52 3.78
CA SER A 359 14.92 5.92 3.54
C SER A 359 14.69 4.70 4.44
N VAL A 360 15.71 3.85 4.59
CA VAL A 360 15.69 2.73 5.55
C VAL A 360 15.49 3.27 6.97
N ALA A 361 16.18 4.35 7.34
CA ALA A 361 16.06 4.98 8.65
C ALA A 361 14.64 5.51 8.95
N ILE A 362 14.01 6.17 7.96
CA ILE A 362 12.62 6.64 8.08
C ILE A 362 11.66 5.46 8.22
N ALA A 363 11.78 4.45 7.36
CA ALA A 363 10.87 3.31 7.34
C ALA A 363 11.00 2.43 8.60
N THR A 364 12.20 2.31 9.17
CA THR A 364 12.44 1.50 10.37
C THR A 364 12.33 2.29 11.66
N GLY A 365 12.34 3.63 11.63
CA GLY A 365 12.44 4.48 12.82
C GLY A 365 13.83 4.47 13.51
N ILE A 366 14.83 3.81 12.91
CA ILE A 366 16.19 3.71 13.43
C ILE A 366 17.04 4.89 12.88
N PRO A 367 18.00 5.46 13.65
CA PRO A 367 18.91 6.49 13.13
C PRO A 367 19.75 5.99 11.93
N SER A 368 20.04 6.85 10.95
CA SER A 368 20.77 6.49 9.73
C SER A 368 22.19 5.99 10.01
N SER A 369 22.86 6.53 11.03
CA SER A 369 24.16 6.05 11.50
C SER A 369 24.10 4.66 12.13
N THR A 370 22.97 4.27 12.72
CA THR A 370 22.74 2.90 13.20
C THR A 370 22.43 1.98 12.03
N VAL A 371 21.64 2.43 11.05
CA VAL A 371 21.39 1.69 9.80
C VAL A 371 22.70 1.41 9.06
N ASP A 372 23.57 2.42 8.91
CA ASP A 372 24.88 2.23 8.25
C ASP A 372 25.73 1.16 8.94
N ARG A 373 25.83 1.23 10.28
CA ARG A 373 26.53 0.21 11.07
C ARG A 373 25.89 -1.18 10.94
N SER A 374 24.56 -1.26 10.90
CA SER A 374 23.84 -2.51 10.69
C SER A 374 24.09 -3.11 9.31
N LEU A 375 24.00 -2.30 8.24
CA LEU A 375 24.31 -2.78 6.88
C LEU A 375 25.76 -3.26 6.76
N ARG A 376 26.72 -2.56 7.38
CA ARG A 376 28.13 -3.01 7.43
C ARG A 376 28.26 -4.35 8.15
N ARG A 377 27.69 -4.51 9.35
CA ARG A 377 27.74 -5.78 10.10
C ARG A 377 27.09 -6.93 9.33
N LEU A 378 25.89 -6.70 8.77
CA LEU A 378 25.16 -7.69 7.97
C LEU A 378 25.95 -8.09 6.72
N HIS A 379 26.60 -7.13 6.08
CA HIS A 379 27.43 -7.38 4.91
C HIS A 379 28.69 -8.19 5.26
N THR A 380 29.44 -7.77 6.28
CA THR A 380 30.62 -8.49 6.77
C THR A 380 30.28 -9.91 7.23
N ALA A 381 29.12 -10.10 7.86
CA ALA A 381 28.65 -11.41 8.30
C ALA A 381 28.08 -12.29 7.15
N GLY A 382 28.00 -11.77 5.93
CA GLY A 382 27.53 -12.51 4.74
C GLY A 382 26.01 -12.70 4.67
N TRP A 383 25.23 -11.92 5.42
CA TRP A 383 23.75 -11.95 5.38
C TRP A 383 23.17 -11.11 4.25
N ILE A 384 23.91 -10.09 3.81
CA ILE A 384 23.57 -9.30 2.64
C ILE A 384 24.81 -9.10 1.76
N THR A 385 24.60 -9.00 0.46
CA THR A 385 25.66 -8.70 -0.50
C THR A 385 25.40 -7.35 -1.14
N ARG A 386 26.44 -6.52 -1.24
CA ARG A 386 26.37 -5.24 -1.95
C ARG A 386 26.67 -5.52 -3.42
N ARG A 387 25.66 -5.36 -4.28
CA ARG A 387 25.77 -5.59 -5.72
C ARG A 387 26.26 -4.36 -6.48
N ARG A 388 25.97 -3.17 -5.93
CA ARG A 388 26.44 -1.89 -6.45
C ARG A 388 26.69 -0.92 -5.31
N GLU A 389 27.77 -0.15 -5.41
CA GLU A 389 28.04 0.95 -4.48
C GLU A 389 27.02 2.09 -4.67
N ALA A 390 26.88 2.93 -3.65
CA ALA A 390 26.12 4.16 -3.78
C ALA A 390 26.90 5.11 -4.69
N ASP A 391 26.22 5.79 -5.60
CA ASP A 391 26.82 6.74 -6.53
C ASP A 391 25.93 7.98 -6.67
N GLY A 392 26.45 9.12 -6.23
CA GLY A 392 25.73 10.40 -6.22
C GLY A 392 24.36 10.33 -5.53
N PRO A 393 23.26 10.59 -6.27
CA PRO A 393 21.90 10.48 -5.74
C PRO A 393 21.39 9.03 -5.65
N HIS A 394 22.11 8.06 -6.22
CA HIS A 394 21.70 6.66 -6.27
C HIS A 394 22.14 5.89 -5.04
N ALA A 395 21.18 5.18 -4.43
CA ALA A 395 21.46 4.32 -3.29
C ALA A 395 22.28 3.08 -3.67
N ALA A 396 23.03 2.55 -2.72
CA ALA A 396 23.65 1.24 -2.84
C ALA A 396 22.58 0.17 -3.08
N VAL A 397 22.93 -0.82 -3.91
CA VAL A 397 22.06 -1.95 -4.24
C VAL A 397 22.48 -3.15 -3.41
N TRP A 398 21.52 -3.72 -2.69
CA TRP A 398 21.72 -4.83 -1.76
C TRP A 398 20.91 -6.04 -2.20
N ARG A 399 21.43 -7.22 -1.91
CA ARG A 399 20.75 -8.50 -2.10
C ARG A 399 20.77 -9.29 -0.79
N LEU A 400 19.65 -9.89 -0.41
CA LEU A 400 19.59 -10.85 0.69
C LEU A 400 20.39 -12.10 0.32
N SER A 401 21.19 -12.61 1.25
CA SER A 401 22.03 -13.78 1.01
C SER A 401 21.22 -15.05 0.82
N ASP A 402 21.71 -15.95 -0.04
CA ASP A 402 21.13 -17.29 -0.23
C ASP A 402 21.32 -18.17 1.02
N ARG A 403 22.08 -17.71 2.03
CA ARG A 403 22.18 -18.37 3.35
C ARG A 403 20.86 -18.53 4.07
N PHE A 404 19.87 -17.70 3.74
CA PHE A 404 18.52 -17.88 4.25
C PHE A 404 17.79 -18.98 3.47
N SER A 405 18.15 -19.21 2.21
CA SER A 405 17.47 -20.17 1.35
C SER A 405 17.73 -21.62 1.79
N THR A 406 16.68 -22.42 1.84
CA THR A 406 16.75 -23.88 2.08
C THR A 406 16.90 -24.66 0.76
N VAL A 407 17.57 -24.11 -0.25
CA VAL A 407 17.61 -24.74 -1.57
C VAL A 407 18.54 -25.94 -1.52
N THR A 408 17.95 -27.13 -1.58
CA THR A 408 18.60 -28.32 -2.13
C THR A 408 18.90 -28.01 -3.60
N GLU A 409 20.17 -27.82 -3.96
CA GLU A 409 20.59 -27.70 -5.36
C GLU A 409 19.96 -28.84 -6.18
N HIS A 410 19.03 -28.51 -7.05
CA HIS A 410 18.48 -29.46 -8.01
C HIS A 410 19.28 -29.32 -9.31
N VAL A 411 20.23 -30.23 -9.50
CA VAL A 411 20.90 -30.46 -10.78
C VAL A 411 20.11 -31.55 -11.52
N GLY A 412 19.17 -31.18 -12.39
CA GLY A 412 18.52 -32.12 -13.31
C GLY A 412 17.16 -31.67 -13.86
N PRO A 413 16.77 -32.14 -15.07
CA PRO A 413 15.46 -31.85 -15.64
C PRO A 413 14.44 -32.86 -15.10
N LEU A 414 13.70 -32.48 -14.06
CA LEU A 414 12.49 -33.19 -13.64
C LEU A 414 11.42 -32.18 -13.25
N HIS A 415 10.18 -32.48 -13.65
CA HIS A 415 8.99 -31.73 -13.31
C HIS A 415 8.90 -31.55 -11.79
N ASP A 416 8.90 -30.29 -11.34
CA ASP A 416 8.85 -29.89 -9.95
C ASP A 416 7.48 -30.23 -9.33
N VAL A 417 7.38 -31.43 -8.74
CA VAL A 417 6.18 -31.91 -8.02
C VAL A 417 5.96 -31.11 -6.71
N THR A 418 6.93 -30.25 -6.33
CA THR A 418 6.86 -29.37 -5.15
C THR A 418 6.63 -27.89 -5.49
N ALA A 419 6.50 -27.54 -6.77
CA ALA A 419 6.22 -26.17 -7.19
C ALA A 419 4.84 -25.75 -6.69
N ARG A 420 4.80 -24.81 -5.74
CA ARG A 420 3.55 -24.14 -5.35
C ARG A 420 2.83 -23.64 -6.62
N PRO A 421 1.53 -23.94 -6.79
CA PRO A 421 0.72 -23.36 -7.84
C PRO A 421 0.88 -21.83 -7.88
N PRO A 422 0.83 -21.19 -9.06
CA PRO A 422 0.99 -19.74 -9.18
C PRO A 422 0.06 -18.93 -8.25
N ALA A 423 -1.18 -19.39 -8.02
CA ALA A 423 -2.09 -18.71 -7.10
C ALA A 423 -1.57 -18.69 -5.65
N GLU A 424 -1.09 -19.83 -5.14
CA GLU A 424 -0.63 -19.96 -3.76
C GLU A 424 0.60 -19.11 -3.46
N ILE A 425 1.55 -18.99 -4.40
CA ILE A 425 2.72 -18.10 -4.20
C ILE A 425 2.30 -16.63 -4.10
N PHE A 426 1.26 -16.22 -4.83
CA PHE A 426 0.75 -14.85 -4.75
C PHE A 426 0.05 -14.60 -3.41
N ASP A 427 -0.75 -15.55 -2.92
CA ASP A 427 -1.42 -15.45 -1.62
C ASP A 427 -0.40 -15.40 -0.47
N VAL A 428 0.59 -16.29 -0.50
CA VAL A 428 1.71 -16.30 0.47
C VAL A 428 2.45 -14.98 0.45
N ARG A 429 2.71 -14.44 -0.75
CA ARG A 429 3.40 -13.15 -0.88
C ARG A 429 2.60 -11.99 -0.29
N VAL A 430 1.27 -11.97 -0.46
CA VAL A 430 0.41 -10.97 0.18
C VAL A 430 0.52 -11.11 1.70
N ALA A 431 0.34 -12.32 2.24
CA ALA A 431 0.43 -12.57 3.68
C ALA A 431 1.79 -12.16 4.28
N LEU A 432 2.89 -12.44 3.57
CA LEU A 432 4.24 -12.02 3.99
C LEU A 432 4.42 -10.50 3.94
N LEU A 433 3.87 -9.84 2.91
CA LEU A 433 3.91 -8.38 2.84
C LEU A 433 3.15 -7.76 4.00
N ASP A 434 1.94 -8.21 4.28
CA ASP A 434 1.12 -7.74 5.39
C ASP A 434 1.84 -7.93 6.73
N ALA A 435 2.40 -9.13 6.97
CA ALA A 435 3.16 -9.41 8.19
C ALA A 435 4.40 -8.52 8.37
N LEU A 436 5.13 -8.23 7.28
CA LEU A 436 6.29 -7.34 7.32
C LEU A 436 5.90 -5.88 7.52
N GLU A 437 4.83 -5.43 6.87
CA GLU A 437 4.28 -4.07 7.01
C GLU A 437 3.77 -3.83 8.42
N ASP A 438 2.98 -4.76 8.96
CA ASP A 438 2.49 -4.72 10.34
C ASP A 438 3.63 -4.64 11.34
N ARG A 439 4.72 -5.40 11.12
CA ARG A 439 5.90 -5.37 11.98
C ARG A 439 6.62 -4.03 11.91
N LEU A 440 6.85 -3.51 10.71
CA LEU A 440 7.52 -2.22 10.51
C LEU A 440 6.68 -1.07 11.11
N GLU A 441 5.37 -1.06 10.89
CA GLU A 441 4.46 -0.03 11.39
C GLU A 441 4.27 -0.10 12.91
N ALA A 442 4.16 -1.31 13.49
CA ALA A 442 4.08 -1.49 14.93
C ALA A 442 5.33 -0.92 15.63
N GLY A 443 6.53 -1.16 15.06
CA GLY A 443 7.80 -0.73 15.62
C GLY A 443 8.20 0.72 15.32
N ARG A 444 7.63 1.34 14.28
CA ARG A 444 7.95 2.71 13.85
C ARG A 444 7.20 3.76 14.67
N HIS A 445 7.69 4.05 15.87
CA HIS A 445 7.13 5.13 16.70
C HIS A 445 8.17 5.73 17.67
N ASP A 446 8.04 7.02 17.97
CA ASP A 446 8.85 7.78 18.94
C ASP A 446 9.04 7.09 20.31
N VAL A 447 7.99 6.44 20.81
CA VAL A 447 7.99 5.74 22.10
C VAL A 447 9.04 4.62 22.15
N PHE A 448 9.45 4.09 21.00
CA PHE A 448 10.44 3.00 20.90
C PHE A 448 11.86 3.48 20.65
N THR A 449 12.08 4.79 20.60
CA THR A 449 13.42 5.36 20.56
C THR A 449 14.20 5.03 21.84
N ARG A 450 15.53 5.17 21.80
CA ARG A 450 16.40 4.90 22.97
C ARG A 450 16.04 5.77 24.19
N ALA A 451 15.60 7.01 23.94
CA ALA A 451 15.15 7.92 24.99
C ALA A 451 13.77 7.52 25.58
N GLY A 452 12.99 6.70 24.86
CA GLY A 452 11.72 6.17 25.33
C GLY A 452 11.86 4.76 25.93
N LEU A 453 11.03 3.83 25.44
CA LEU A 453 10.97 2.44 25.89
C LEU A 453 12.06 1.55 25.28
N GLY A 454 12.69 2.00 24.19
CA GLY A 454 13.82 1.34 23.56
C GLY A 454 13.49 0.10 22.71
N PRO A 455 14.52 -0.50 22.07
CA PRO A 455 14.36 -1.51 21.03
C PRO A 455 13.88 -2.89 21.54
N THR A 456 14.14 -3.25 22.80
CA THR A 456 13.59 -4.51 23.36
C THR A 456 12.08 -4.40 23.59
N ALA A 457 11.59 -3.25 24.09
CA ALA A 457 10.15 -3.02 24.25
C ALA A 457 9.46 -2.94 22.89
N ARG A 458 10.11 -2.32 21.90
CA ARG A 458 9.68 -2.34 20.49
C ARG A 458 9.46 -3.77 19.99
N ARG A 459 10.48 -4.63 20.15
CA ARG A 459 10.44 -6.03 19.67
C ARG A 459 9.32 -6.83 20.33
N ALA A 460 9.08 -6.65 21.63
CA ALA A 460 7.96 -7.27 22.32
C ALA A 460 6.61 -6.72 21.84
N TYR A 461 6.51 -5.42 21.57
CA TYR A 461 5.28 -4.79 21.06
C TYR A 461 4.93 -5.23 19.63
N GLU A 462 5.94 -5.34 18.76
CA GLU A 462 5.81 -5.93 17.41
C GLU A 462 5.22 -7.34 17.47
N ALA A 463 5.57 -8.11 18.50
CA ALA A 463 5.07 -9.47 18.70
C ALA A 463 3.69 -9.54 19.37
N LEU A 464 3.13 -8.46 19.91
CA LEU A 464 1.78 -8.49 20.50
C LEU A 464 0.71 -8.38 19.41
N THR A 465 -0.32 -9.21 19.49
CA THR A 465 -1.51 -9.16 18.64
C THR A 465 -2.70 -8.53 19.37
N THR A 466 -3.83 -8.34 18.70
CA THR A 466 -5.09 -7.91 19.35
C THR A 466 -5.76 -9.02 20.14
N SER A 467 -5.40 -10.28 19.86
CA SER A 467 -5.83 -11.47 20.57
C SER A 467 -4.94 -11.71 21.79
N ASP A 468 -5.46 -12.45 22.78
CA ASP A 468 -4.69 -12.81 23.97
C ASP A 468 -3.69 -13.93 23.63
N ASP A 469 -2.41 -13.72 23.93
CA ASP A 469 -1.31 -14.64 23.70
C ASP A 469 -0.56 -14.94 25.01
N THR A 470 -0.11 -16.17 25.22
CA THR A 470 0.71 -16.51 26.40
C THR A 470 2.08 -15.81 26.37
N ASP A 471 2.73 -15.67 27.52
CA ASP A 471 4.13 -15.18 27.61
C ASP A 471 5.05 -15.91 26.63
N GLN A 472 4.87 -17.23 26.51
CA GLN A 472 5.69 -18.08 25.67
C GLN A 472 5.48 -17.79 24.19
N HIS A 473 4.22 -17.72 23.72
CA HIS A 473 3.91 -17.38 22.33
C HIS A 473 4.43 -16.00 21.93
N VAL A 474 4.31 -15.01 22.82
CA VAL A 474 4.88 -13.67 22.56
C VAL A 474 6.41 -13.75 22.50
N SER A 475 7.03 -14.57 23.35
CA SER A 475 8.48 -14.78 23.36
C SER A 475 8.98 -15.41 22.07
N ASP A 476 8.30 -16.46 21.61
CA ASP A 476 8.64 -17.21 20.40
C ASP A 476 8.51 -16.32 19.17
N ARG A 477 7.43 -15.55 19.07
CA ARG A 477 7.19 -14.60 17.97
C ARG A 477 8.17 -13.41 17.99
N ALA A 478 8.54 -12.94 19.18
CA ALA A 478 9.54 -11.90 19.34
C ALA A 478 10.97 -12.41 19.06
N GLY A 479 11.20 -13.72 19.16
CA GLY A 479 12.52 -14.33 19.19
C GLY A 479 13.34 -13.86 20.41
N LEU A 480 12.68 -13.54 21.52
CA LEU A 480 13.32 -13.09 22.77
C LEU A 480 13.32 -14.22 23.81
N PRO A 481 14.27 -14.26 24.76
CA PRO A 481 14.16 -15.15 25.92
C PRO A 481 12.97 -14.75 26.81
N THR A 482 12.24 -15.73 27.36
CA THR A 482 10.99 -15.52 28.11
C THR A 482 11.13 -14.51 29.26
N GLY A 483 12.25 -14.51 30.00
CA GLY A 483 12.51 -13.52 31.05
C GLY A 483 12.63 -12.09 30.52
N ARG A 484 13.28 -11.89 29.36
CA ARG A 484 13.42 -10.58 28.71
C ARG A 484 12.08 -10.11 28.12
N THR A 485 11.31 -11.05 27.56
CA THR A 485 9.93 -10.80 27.09
C THR A 485 9.04 -10.32 28.22
N ARG A 486 9.02 -11.04 29.37
CA ARG A 486 8.24 -10.63 30.56
C ARG A 486 8.62 -9.24 31.06
N ALA A 487 9.91 -8.93 31.13
CA ALA A 487 10.37 -7.60 31.55
C ALA A 487 9.91 -6.49 30.58
N ALA A 488 9.96 -6.77 29.27
CA ALA A 488 9.47 -5.85 28.24
C ALA A 488 7.94 -5.67 28.30
N LEU A 489 7.18 -6.75 28.45
CA LEU A 489 5.72 -6.72 28.59
C LEU A 489 5.28 -5.99 29.85
N ALA A 490 5.94 -6.23 30.99
CA ALA A 490 5.69 -5.47 32.22
C ALA A 490 5.95 -3.96 32.02
N ARG A 491 7.01 -3.59 31.28
CA ARG A 491 7.29 -2.20 30.94
C ARG A 491 6.21 -1.60 30.03
N LEU A 492 5.77 -2.32 29.01
CA LEU A 492 4.66 -1.90 28.14
C LEU A 492 3.34 -1.75 28.90
N ARG A 493 3.07 -2.64 29.87
CA ARG A 493 1.89 -2.59 30.73
C ARG A 493 1.84 -1.34 31.59
N ARG A 494 2.97 -0.93 32.18
CA ARG A 494 3.06 0.28 33.01
C ARG A 494 2.64 1.55 32.26
N HIS A 495 2.82 1.58 30.94
CA HIS A 495 2.40 2.68 30.07
C HIS A 495 1.09 2.40 29.33
N GLY A 496 0.39 1.31 29.66
CA GLY A 496 -0.90 0.95 29.07
C GLY A 496 -0.83 0.54 27.60
N LEU A 497 0.35 0.18 27.06
CA LEU A 497 0.51 -0.28 25.67
C LEU A 497 0.23 -1.78 25.51
N ALA A 498 0.45 -2.56 26.57
CA ALA A 498 0.10 -3.97 26.66
C ALA A 498 -0.90 -4.18 27.80
N VAL A 499 -1.83 -5.12 27.62
CA VAL A 499 -2.84 -5.50 28.61
C VAL A 499 -2.61 -6.96 28.98
N LEU A 500 -2.56 -7.23 30.28
CA LEU A 500 -2.58 -8.59 30.83
C LEU A 500 -4.03 -8.94 31.16
N THR A 501 -4.54 -9.99 30.53
CA THR A 501 -5.84 -10.60 30.78
C THR A 501 -5.66 -11.93 31.53
N HIS A 502 -6.76 -12.61 31.83
CA HIS A 502 -6.70 -13.95 32.45
C HIS A 502 -6.20 -15.03 31.48
N THR A 503 -6.33 -14.80 30.17
CA THR A 503 -5.90 -15.71 29.09
C THR A 503 -4.50 -15.39 28.54
N GLY A 504 -3.96 -14.20 28.80
CA GLY A 504 -2.59 -13.85 28.37
C GLY A 504 -2.35 -12.36 28.19
N TRP A 505 -1.43 -12.03 27.30
CA TRP A 505 -1.08 -10.67 26.91
C TRP A 505 -1.65 -10.33 25.56
N ARG A 506 -2.16 -9.10 25.44
CA ARG A 506 -2.54 -8.53 24.16
C ARG A 506 -2.10 -7.07 24.03
N ARG A 507 -2.03 -6.61 22.79
CA ARG A 507 -1.91 -5.19 22.46
C ARG A 507 -3.18 -4.47 22.89
N ARG A 508 -3.06 -3.25 23.40
CA ARG A 508 -4.24 -2.43 23.66
C ARG A 508 -4.96 -2.10 22.35
N ARG A 509 -6.30 -2.19 22.36
CA ARG A 509 -7.14 -1.92 21.16
C ARG A 509 -7.03 -0.48 20.66
N HIS A 510 -6.88 0.48 21.58
CA HIS A 510 -6.64 1.88 21.24
C HIS A 510 -5.13 2.16 21.21
N ASP A 511 -4.65 2.78 20.13
CA ASP A 511 -3.25 3.16 20.01
C ASP A 511 -2.92 4.34 20.94
N LEU A 512 -2.20 4.04 22.02
CA LEU A 512 -1.72 5.04 22.99
C LEU A 512 -0.25 5.41 22.81
N ARG A 513 0.42 4.94 21.74
CA ARG A 513 1.87 5.16 21.56
C ARG A 513 2.23 6.64 21.56
N ARG A 514 1.41 7.51 20.92
CA ARG A 514 1.60 8.96 20.92
C ARG A 514 1.41 9.59 22.29
N HIS A 515 0.38 9.16 23.03
CA HIS A 515 0.15 9.64 24.39
C HIS A 515 1.35 9.30 25.31
N VAL A 516 1.85 8.08 25.22
CA VAL A 516 3.03 7.64 25.98
C VAL A 516 4.30 8.36 25.51
N ALA A 517 4.45 8.63 24.21
CA ALA A 517 5.58 9.40 23.69
C ALA A 517 5.61 10.83 24.28
N ARG A 518 4.45 11.47 24.43
CA ARG A 518 4.35 12.78 25.11
C ARG A 518 4.69 12.70 26.59
N LEU A 519 4.17 11.69 27.29
CA LEU A 519 4.48 11.44 28.71
C LEU A 519 6.00 11.27 28.94
N LEU A 520 6.68 10.59 28.03
CA LEU A 520 8.13 10.37 28.07
C LEU A 520 8.94 11.52 27.47
N GLY A 521 8.30 12.58 26.98
CA GLY A 521 8.99 13.73 26.37
C GLY A 521 9.70 13.42 25.04
N VAL A 522 9.34 12.34 24.35
CA VAL A 522 10.00 11.88 23.11
C VAL A 522 9.16 12.13 21.84
N ASP A 523 7.97 12.71 21.97
CA ASP A 523 7.08 13.02 20.84
C ASP A 523 7.77 13.93 19.79
N GLY A 524 7.55 13.61 18.51
CA GLY A 524 8.11 14.31 17.36
C GLY A 524 9.58 14.00 17.06
N THR A 525 10.18 12.99 17.70
CA THR A 525 11.60 12.65 17.48
C THR A 525 11.86 12.13 16.07
N LEU A 526 10.99 11.25 15.56
CA LEU A 526 11.06 10.71 14.21
C LEU A 526 10.71 11.78 13.15
N ASP A 527 9.78 12.69 13.45
CA ASP A 527 9.42 13.79 12.55
C ASP A 527 10.58 14.79 12.40
N ARG A 528 11.17 15.23 13.51
CA ARG A 528 12.39 16.07 13.50
C ARG A 528 13.52 15.42 12.68
N ARG A 529 13.69 14.10 12.82
CA ARG A 529 14.70 13.34 12.08
C ARG A 529 14.38 13.26 10.58
N THR A 530 13.11 13.08 10.22
CA THR A 530 12.66 13.07 8.82
C THR A 530 12.89 14.43 8.17
N GLN A 531 12.59 15.52 8.88
CA GLN A 531 12.88 16.88 8.42
C GLN A 531 14.39 17.10 8.26
N GLN A 532 15.19 16.70 9.25
CA GLN A 532 16.65 16.76 9.15
C GLN A 532 17.17 16.01 7.91
N TYR A 533 16.67 14.79 7.65
CA TYR A 533 17.08 14.03 6.46
C TYR A 533 16.66 14.66 5.15
N THR A 534 15.56 15.42 5.13
CA THR A 534 15.14 16.19 3.96
C THR A 534 16.15 17.30 3.68
N HIS A 535 16.52 18.07 4.70
CA HIS A 535 17.55 19.10 4.59
C HIS A 535 18.91 18.52 4.17
N GLU A 536 19.32 17.40 4.75
CA GLU A 536 20.57 16.72 4.38
C GLU A 536 20.57 16.21 2.93
N ARG A 537 19.43 15.77 2.40
CA ARG A 537 19.31 15.36 0.98
C ARG A 537 19.43 16.55 0.04
N GLU A 538 18.77 17.65 0.37
CA GLU A 538 18.83 18.88 -0.41
C GLU A 538 20.24 19.48 -0.45
N GLN A 539 20.90 19.57 0.71
CA GLN A 539 22.31 19.95 0.78
C GLN A 539 23.21 19.02 -0.04
N TRP A 540 23.00 17.70 0.05
CA TRP A 540 23.81 16.74 -0.70
C TRP A 540 23.64 16.89 -2.21
N ALA A 541 22.41 17.13 -2.68
CA ALA A 541 22.12 17.40 -4.09
C ALA A 541 22.81 18.68 -4.57
N TRP A 542 22.77 19.75 -3.76
CA TRP A 542 23.46 21.01 -4.02
C TRP A 542 24.97 20.82 -4.14
N TRP A 543 25.58 20.11 -3.19
CA TRP A 543 27.02 19.80 -3.22
C TRP A 543 27.41 18.95 -4.44
N HIS A 544 26.58 17.97 -4.81
CA HIS A 544 26.83 17.17 -6.01
C HIS A 544 26.76 17.99 -7.30
N ALA A 545 25.85 18.96 -7.39
CA ALA A 545 25.75 19.85 -8.52
C ALA A 545 27.00 20.73 -8.66
N ASP A 546 27.46 21.35 -7.56
CA ASP A 546 28.68 22.18 -7.56
C ASP A 546 29.94 21.37 -7.90
N THR A 547 30.09 20.16 -7.34
CA THR A 547 31.23 19.29 -7.65
C THR A 547 31.22 18.81 -9.11
N ALA A 548 30.04 18.51 -9.68
CA ALA A 548 29.92 18.16 -11.10
C ALA A 548 30.24 19.34 -12.02
N HIS A 549 29.78 20.54 -11.68
CA HIS A 549 30.09 21.79 -12.39
C HIS A 549 31.61 22.04 -12.40
N ARG A 550 32.26 21.94 -11.25
CA ARG A 550 33.71 22.12 -11.10
C ARG A 550 34.55 21.05 -11.80
N ALA A 551 34.05 19.82 -11.87
CA ALA A 551 34.71 18.74 -12.62
C ALA A 551 34.56 18.88 -14.15
N GLY A 552 33.91 19.94 -14.66
CA GLY A 552 33.67 20.15 -16.09
C GLY A 552 32.70 19.14 -16.71
N ARG A 553 32.01 18.33 -15.90
CA ARG A 553 31.09 17.29 -16.36
C ARG A 553 29.69 17.87 -16.57
N THR A 554 29.53 18.72 -17.59
CA THR A 554 28.22 19.02 -18.14
C THR A 554 28.08 18.35 -19.51
N SER A 555 27.27 17.28 -19.58
CA SER A 555 26.81 16.76 -20.87
C SER A 555 25.91 17.81 -21.52
N LYS A 556 26.46 18.63 -22.41
CA LYS A 556 25.65 19.52 -23.26
C LYS A 556 24.75 18.66 -24.16
N PRO A 557 23.42 18.80 -24.14
CA PRO A 557 22.63 18.40 -25.30
C PRO A 557 22.95 19.39 -26.43
N ARG A 558 23.44 18.87 -27.56
CA ARG A 558 23.61 19.66 -28.81
C ARG A 558 22.27 20.27 -29.19
N ARG A 559 22.11 21.59 -29.04
CA ARG A 559 21.02 22.36 -29.67
C ARG A 559 21.21 22.30 -31.18
N ALA A 560 20.29 21.67 -31.90
CA ALA A 560 20.13 21.94 -33.33
C ALA A 560 19.53 23.34 -33.48
N ALA A 561 20.20 24.19 -34.25
CA ALA A 561 19.77 25.55 -34.54
C ALA A 561 18.58 25.54 -35.52
N THR A 562 17.53 26.29 -35.23
CA THR A 562 16.58 26.79 -36.24
C THR A 562 16.12 28.18 -35.80
N PRO A 563 16.12 29.20 -36.69
CA PRO A 563 15.82 30.58 -36.32
C PRO A 563 14.32 30.85 -36.48
N GLN A 564 13.66 31.28 -35.40
CA GLN A 564 12.37 31.96 -35.45
C GLN A 564 12.36 33.07 -34.38
N PRO A 565 11.73 34.22 -34.66
CA PRO A 565 11.81 35.41 -33.82
C PRO A 565 10.91 35.26 -32.60
N VAL A 566 11.43 35.47 -31.39
CA VAL A 566 10.65 35.30 -30.16
C VAL A 566 10.75 36.58 -29.31
N MET A 567 9.72 37.42 -29.41
CA MET A 567 9.26 38.19 -28.24
C MET A 567 8.63 37.20 -27.25
N PHE A 568 8.87 37.41 -25.96
CA PHE A 568 8.44 36.60 -24.80
C PHE A 568 9.35 35.40 -24.47
N ARG A 569 10.38 35.68 -23.66
CA ARG A 569 11.00 34.70 -22.75
C ARG A 569 10.01 34.40 -21.62
N MET A 570 9.64 33.14 -21.43
CA MET A 570 9.23 32.63 -20.12
C MET A 570 10.33 31.70 -19.62
N GLU A 571 10.79 31.96 -18.41
CA GLU A 571 11.88 31.27 -17.73
C GLU A 571 11.42 29.87 -17.27
N ASP A 572 12.15 28.85 -17.72
CA ASP A 572 12.05 27.48 -17.22
C ASP A 572 12.75 27.40 -15.85
N ASP A 573 11.96 27.35 -14.77
CA ASP A 573 12.50 27.13 -13.43
C ASP A 573 12.46 25.64 -13.05
N ARG A 574 13.67 25.09 -12.87
CA ARG A 574 14.05 23.77 -12.32
C ARG A 574 14.22 22.62 -13.32
N GLY A 575 15.33 22.65 -14.07
CA GLY A 575 15.81 21.45 -14.74
C GLY A 575 16.99 21.60 -15.69
N THR A 576 18.08 22.24 -15.29
CA THR A 576 19.41 22.11 -15.93
C THR A 576 20.48 22.46 -14.89
N ALA A 577 21.77 22.26 -15.21
CA ALA A 577 22.91 22.51 -14.32
C ALA A 577 23.02 23.93 -13.74
N ASP A 578 22.11 24.84 -14.12
CA ASP A 578 22.03 26.26 -13.76
C ASP A 578 20.98 26.57 -12.66
N SER A 579 20.50 25.56 -11.90
CA SER A 579 19.40 25.72 -10.93
C SER A 579 19.77 25.86 -9.46
N TRP A 580 21.05 25.75 -9.11
CA TRP A 580 21.52 25.85 -7.72
C TRP A 580 22.39 27.10 -7.57
N PRO A 581 22.27 27.87 -6.46
CA PRO A 581 23.19 28.95 -6.18
C PRO A 581 24.62 28.42 -5.97
N ALA A 582 25.63 29.28 -5.93
CA ALA A 582 27.00 28.87 -5.67
C ALA A 582 27.12 28.23 -4.28
N TYR A 583 27.77 27.06 -4.20
CA TYR A 583 27.93 26.37 -2.93
C TYR A 583 28.86 27.18 -1.99
N PRO A 584 28.48 27.45 -0.72
CA PRO A 584 29.26 28.27 0.20
C PRO A 584 30.64 27.67 0.45
N ARG A 585 31.65 28.51 0.67
CA ARG A 585 33.03 28.06 0.85
C ARG A 585 33.72 28.79 1.98
N THR A 586 34.60 28.06 2.65
CA THR A 586 35.49 28.64 3.66
C THR A 586 36.57 29.49 2.97
N SER A 587 37.28 30.30 3.75
CA SER A 587 38.44 31.09 3.30
C SER A 587 39.48 30.28 2.52
N ASP A 588 39.60 28.99 2.84
CA ASP A 588 40.56 28.05 2.25
C ASP A 588 40.03 27.41 0.95
N GLY A 589 38.88 27.89 0.44
CA GLY A 589 38.26 27.41 -0.79
C GLY A 589 37.61 26.03 -0.69
N ARG A 590 37.46 25.44 0.50
CA ARG A 590 36.73 24.18 0.73
C ARG A 590 35.23 24.43 0.87
N GLY A 591 34.40 23.43 0.57
CA GLY A 591 32.94 23.55 0.73
C GLY A 591 32.55 23.75 2.20
N ASP A 592 31.82 24.82 2.50
CA ASP A 592 31.28 25.08 3.83
C ASP A 592 29.91 24.39 3.98
N HIS A 593 29.94 23.17 4.50
CA HIS A 593 28.73 22.39 4.73
C HIS A 593 27.88 22.92 5.90
N GLN A 594 28.45 23.68 6.84
CA GLN A 594 27.66 24.21 7.96
C GLN A 594 26.82 25.39 7.49
N GLU A 595 27.43 26.30 6.74
CA GLU A 595 26.74 27.45 6.17
C GLU A 595 25.70 27.01 5.13
N ALA A 596 26.04 26.06 4.27
CA ALA A 596 25.08 25.47 3.33
C ALA A 596 23.85 24.89 4.05
N MET A 597 24.05 24.19 5.18
CA MET A 597 22.95 23.63 5.97
C MET A 597 22.09 24.72 6.60
N ARG A 598 22.69 25.84 6.99
CA ARG A 598 21.97 27.02 7.51
C ARG A 598 21.02 27.57 6.45
N TYR A 599 21.48 27.74 5.21
CA TYR A 599 20.65 28.22 4.11
C TYR A 599 19.50 27.26 3.75
N VAL A 600 19.79 25.96 3.70
CA VAL A 600 18.76 24.93 3.47
C VAL A 600 17.68 24.99 4.56
N ARG A 601 18.06 25.04 5.83
CA ARG A 601 17.10 25.12 6.95
C ARG A 601 16.27 26.40 6.95
N GLN A 602 16.81 27.49 6.42
CA GLN A 602 16.12 28.78 6.29
C GLN A 602 15.25 28.86 5.02
N GLY A 603 15.30 27.87 4.12
CA GLY A 603 14.63 27.93 2.82
C GLY A 603 15.18 29.03 1.90
N ALA A 604 16.41 29.47 2.13
CA ALA A 604 16.99 30.65 1.50
C ALA A 604 17.63 30.39 0.12
N LEU A 605 17.61 29.14 -0.38
CA LEU A 605 18.29 28.77 -1.63
C LEU A 605 17.78 29.55 -2.85
N GLN A 606 16.48 29.80 -2.94
CA GLN A 606 15.92 30.59 -4.04
C GLN A 606 16.35 32.06 -3.92
N ALA A 607 16.24 32.65 -2.73
CA ALA A 607 16.64 34.03 -2.50
C ALA A 607 18.14 34.27 -2.78
N LEU A 608 19.00 33.32 -2.41
CA LEU A 608 20.44 33.38 -2.73
C LEU A 608 20.68 33.37 -4.23
N ARG A 609 19.96 32.52 -4.96
CA ARG A 609 20.04 32.47 -6.42
C ARG A 609 19.56 33.76 -7.06
N ASP A 610 18.46 34.31 -6.57
CA ASP A 610 17.91 35.57 -7.08
C ASP A 610 18.90 36.73 -6.88
N VAL A 611 19.66 36.73 -5.77
CA VAL A 611 20.75 37.69 -5.51
C VAL A 611 21.94 37.46 -6.44
N GLU A 612 22.36 36.21 -6.66
CA GLU A 612 23.47 35.88 -7.58
C GLU A 612 23.15 36.22 -9.03
N LEU A 613 21.90 36.07 -9.47
CA LEU A 613 21.47 36.46 -10.82
C LEU A 613 21.36 37.98 -11.00
N ALA A 614 21.21 38.73 -9.90
CA ALA A 614 21.13 40.19 -9.91
C ALA A 614 22.51 40.87 -9.81
N ALA A 615 23.54 40.14 -9.38
CA ALA A 615 24.94 40.56 -9.31
C ALA A 615 25.69 40.25 -10.61
#